data_AF-A0A9X2VTZ4-F1
#
_entry.id   AF-A0A9X2VTZ4-F1
#
_cell.length_a   1.000
_cell.length_b   1.000
_cell.length_c   1.000
_cell.angle_alpha   90.00
_cell.angle_beta   90.00
_cell.angle_gamma   90.00
#
_symmetry.space_group_name_H-M   'P 1'
#
loop_
_entity.id
_entity.type
_entity.pdbx_description
1 polymer ?
#
loop_
_entity_poly.entity_id
_entity_poly.type
_entity_poly.pdbx_seq_one_letter_code
_entity_poly.pdbx_strand_id
1 'polypeptide(L)'
;MNDQQITVDFGHLEGLAGDISSQASTLDSTLEDLKSRIAPVVAQWEGGAGEAYTAAQHNWDTAAADLQQVLAQIATAVRAAGESFAQGEQQNTARWG
;
A
#
# COMPACT_ATOMS: atom_id res chain seq x y z
N MET A 1 -8.89 -23.54 -16.93
CA MET A 1 -8.30 -22.19 -16.76
C MET A 1 -6.80 -22.35 -16.81
N ASN A 2 -6.10 -21.58 -17.65
CA ASN A 2 -4.69 -21.80 -18.00
C ASN A 2 -3.76 -21.33 -16.87
N ASP A 3 -2.77 -22.15 -16.53
CA ASP A 3 -1.67 -21.85 -15.61
C ASP A 3 -1.00 -20.50 -15.91
N GLN A 4 -0.63 -20.27 -17.17
CA GLN A 4 -0.02 -19.01 -17.64
C GLN A 4 -0.88 -17.77 -17.35
N GLN A 5 -2.21 -17.90 -17.33
CA GLN A 5 -3.10 -16.77 -17.02
C GLN A 5 -3.02 -16.41 -15.53
N ILE A 6 -2.94 -17.40 -14.66
CA ILE A 6 -2.84 -17.21 -13.21
C ILE A 6 -1.48 -16.58 -12.85
N THR A 7 -0.37 -17.03 -13.46
CA THR A 7 0.95 -16.41 -13.26
C THR A 7 0.99 -14.94 -13.68
N VAL A 8 0.37 -14.60 -14.82
CA VAL A 8 0.28 -13.21 -15.32
C VAL A 8 -0.54 -12.34 -14.36
N ASP A 9 -1.66 -12.86 -13.86
CA ASP A 9 -2.50 -12.14 -12.90
C ASP A 9 -1.75 -11.86 -11.59
N PHE A 10 -0.91 -12.80 -11.11
CA PHE A 10 -0.06 -12.57 -9.94
C PHE A 10 0.99 -11.48 -10.16
N GLY A 11 1.74 -11.54 -11.26
CA GLY A 11 2.75 -10.53 -11.57
C GLY A 11 2.15 -9.13 -11.71
N HIS A 12 0.93 -9.03 -12.25
CA HIS A 12 0.19 -7.78 -12.33
C HIS A 12 -0.22 -7.27 -10.93
N LEU A 13 -0.71 -8.15 -10.05
CA LEU A 13 -1.07 -7.78 -8.68
C LEU A 13 0.13 -7.32 -7.85
N GLU A 14 1.29 -7.97 -7.99
CA GLU A 14 2.54 -7.53 -7.33
C GLU A 14 2.98 -6.16 -7.84
N GLY A 15 2.93 -5.93 -9.16
CA GLY A 15 3.24 -4.64 -9.77
C GLY A 15 2.34 -3.52 -9.23
N LEU A 16 1.01 -3.74 -9.22
CA LEU A 16 0.04 -2.78 -8.69
C LEU A 16 0.29 -2.48 -7.21
N ALA A 17 0.62 -3.50 -6.39
CA ALA A 17 0.94 -3.30 -4.98
C ALA A 17 2.22 -2.44 -4.82
N GLY A 18 3.24 -2.68 -5.64
CA GLY A 18 4.46 -1.87 -5.66
C GLY A 18 4.22 -0.41 -6.05
N ASP A 19 3.38 -0.19 -7.07
CA ASP A 19 2.99 1.15 -7.53
C ASP A 19 2.24 1.93 -6.45
N ILE A 20 1.25 1.29 -5.81
CA ILE A 20 0.48 1.91 -4.73
C ILE A 20 1.39 2.21 -3.52
N SER A 21 2.32 1.30 -3.17
CA SER A 21 3.29 1.54 -2.10
C SER A 21 4.17 2.75 -2.40
N SER A 22 4.67 2.87 -3.63
CA SER A 22 5.50 4.00 -4.05
C SER A 22 4.72 5.32 -4.01
N GLN A 23 3.46 5.28 -4.45
CA GLN A 23 2.57 6.44 -4.41
C GLN A 23 2.25 6.85 -2.97
N ALA A 24 2.06 5.88 -2.06
CA ALA A 24 1.83 6.12 -0.63
C ALA A 24 3.04 6.82 0.02
N SER A 25 4.27 6.33 -0.23
CA SER A 25 5.50 6.96 0.27
C SER A 25 5.70 8.38 -0.30
N THR A 26 5.32 8.60 -1.56
CA THR A 26 5.38 9.93 -2.18
C THR A 26 4.39 10.89 -1.53
N LEU A 27 3.17 10.42 -1.24
CA LEU A 27 2.17 11.20 -0.52
C LEU A 27 2.66 11.58 0.88
N ASP A 28 3.19 10.63 1.63
CA ASP A 28 3.73 10.84 2.97
C ASP A 28 4.84 11.91 2.98
N SER A 29 5.81 11.78 2.06
CA SER A 29 6.89 12.77 1.91
C SER A 29 6.37 14.17 1.56
N THR A 30 5.33 14.25 0.71
CA THR A 30 4.69 15.52 0.34
C THR A 30 3.99 16.16 1.53
N LEU A 31 3.35 15.35 2.37
CA LEU A 31 2.70 15.81 3.59
C LEU A 31 3.70 16.27 4.64
N GLU A 32 4.84 15.58 4.79
CA GLU A 32 5.94 16.01 5.65
C GLU A 32 6.54 17.36 5.20
N ASP A 33 6.76 17.54 3.89
CA ASP A 33 7.22 18.83 3.36
C ASP A 33 6.20 19.95 3.64
N LEU A 34 4.91 19.67 3.40
CA LEU A 34 3.84 20.61 3.72
C LEU A 34 3.82 20.95 5.22
N LYS A 35 3.94 19.94 6.10
CA LYS A 35 4.01 20.11 7.56
C LYS A 35 5.15 21.04 7.96
N SER A 36 6.35 20.78 7.42
CA SER A 36 7.56 21.57 7.66
C SER A 36 7.37 23.04 7.26
N ARG A 37 6.75 23.28 6.10
CA ARG A 37 6.51 24.62 5.57
C ARG A 37 5.45 25.40 6.33
N ILE A 38 4.43 24.72 6.85
CA ILE A 38 3.32 25.37 7.57
C ILE A 38 3.68 25.56 9.05
N ALA A 39 4.52 24.71 9.65
CA ALA A 39 4.94 24.79 11.06
C ALA A 39 5.29 26.22 11.58
N PRO A 40 6.11 27.04 10.90
CA PRO A 40 6.43 28.39 11.37
C PRO A 40 5.24 29.38 11.29
N VAL A 41 4.26 29.08 10.44
CA VAL A 41 3.03 29.88 10.26
C VAL A 41 1.97 29.49 11.29
N VAL A 42 1.87 28.20 11.65
CA VAL A 42 0.98 27.73 12.74
C VAL A 42 1.34 28.40 14.06
N ALA A 43 2.63 28.61 14.34
CA ALA A 43 3.08 29.28 15.55
C ALA A 43 2.59 30.74 15.68
N GLN A 44 2.14 31.35 14.58
CA GLN A 44 1.63 32.72 14.51
C GLN A 44 0.09 32.76 14.40
N TRP A 45 -0.58 31.62 14.18
CA TRP A 45 -2.04 31.55 14.11
C TRP A 45 -2.63 31.36 15.51
N GLU A 46 -3.18 32.44 16.07
CA GLU A 46 -4.05 32.35 17.26
C GLU A 46 -5.40 31.70 16.90
N GLY A 47 -5.86 30.71 17.67
CA GLY A 47 -7.22 30.13 17.55
C GLY A 47 -7.39 28.96 16.56
N GLY A 48 -8.65 28.66 16.20
CA GLY A 48 -9.13 27.40 15.57
C GLY A 48 -8.52 26.98 14.21
N ALA A 49 -7.66 27.79 13.61
CA ALA A 49 -6.89 27.39 12.42
C ALA A 49 -5.86 26.29 12.73
N GLY A 50 -5.27 26.30 13.92
CA GLY A 50 -4.37 25.23 14.38
C GLY A 50 -5.08 23.90 14.61
N GLU A 51 -6.31 23.92 15.12
CA GLU A 51 -7.14 22.73 15.31
C GLU A 51 -7.55 22.10 13.98
N ALA A 52 -8.00 22.92 13.01
CA ALA A 52 -8.36 22.44 11.67
C ALA A 52 -7.17 21.78 10.95
N TYR A 53 -5.98 22.37 11.07
CA TYR A 53 -4.75 21.79 10.53
C TYR A 53 -4.40 20.44 11.20
N THR A 54 -4.44 20.40 12.54
CA THR A 54 -4.14 19.17 13.30
C THR A 54 -5.11 18.05 12.94
N ALA A 55 -6.40 18.37 12.76
CA ALA A 55 -7.40 17.40 12.29
C ALA A 55 -7.12 16.90 10.88
N ALA A 56 -6.76 17.79 9.94
CA ALA A 56 -6.38 17.39 8.59
C ALA A 56 -5.13 16.49 8.59
N GLN A 57 -4.13 16.85 9.39
CA GLN A 57 -2.92 16.06 9.58
C GLN A 57 -3.21 14.64 10.07
N HIS A 58 -4.01 14.53 11.14
CA HIS A 58 -4.39 13.24 11.70
C HIS A 58 -5.14 12.36 10.68
N ASN A 59 -6.05 12.96 9.91
CA ASN A 59 -6.80 12.24 8.88
C ASN A 59 -5.89 11.70 7.78
N TRP A 60 -4.88 12.48 7.36
CA TRP A 60 -3.92 12.02 6.35
C TRP A 60 -3.01 10.91 6.87
N ASP A 61 -2.47 11.05 8.09
CA ASP A 61 -1.62 10.04 8.70
C ASP A 61 -2.40 8.71 8.88
N THR A 62 -3.68 8.80 9.27
CA THR A 62 -4.58 7.64 9.37
C THR A 62 -4.78 6.97 8.01
N ALA A 63 -5.11 7.76 6.98
CA ALA A 63 -5.33 7.23 5.63
C ALA A 63 -4.08 6.57 5.04
N ALA A 64 -2.89 7.13 5.31
CA ALA A 64 -1.62 6.56 4.89
C ALA A 64 -1.35 5.21 5.58
N ALA A 65 -1.61 5.12 6.90
CA ALA A 65 -1.48 3.88 7.65
C ALA A 65 -2.45 2.79 7.15
N ASP A 66 -3.71 3.16 6.89
CA ASP A 66 -4.72 2.24 6.34
C ASP A 66 -4.29 1.69 4.98
N LEU A 67 -3.75 2.55 4.11
CA LEU A 67 -3.24 2.15 2.80
C LEU A 67 -2.09 1.15 2.93
N GLN A 68 -1.12 1.43 3.81
CA GLN A 68 -0.02 0.50 4.09
C GLN A 68 -0.53 -0.86 4.60
N GLN A 69 -1.53 -0.85 5.47
CA GLN A 69 -2.13 -2.08 5.99
C GLN A 69 -2.82 -2.89 4.90
N VAL A 70 -3.56 -2.24 3.99
CA VAL A 70 -4.19 -2.91 2.85
C VAL A 70 -3.13 -3.50 1.91
N LEU A 71 -2.03 -2.78 1.65
CA LEU A 71 -0.93 -3.30 0.83
C LEU A 71 -0.26 -4.52 1.43
N ALA A 72 -0.02 -4.51 2.74
CA ALA A 72 0.54 -5.67 3.44
C ALA A 72 -0.38 -6.90 3.36
N GLN A 73 -1.70 -6.70 3.40
CA GLN A 73 -2.68 -7.77 3.21
C GLN A 73 -2.65 -8.31 1.78
N ILE A 74 -2.61 -7.44 0.77
CA ILE A 74 -2.51 -7.85 -0.64
C ILE A 74 -1.23 -8.66 -0.87
N ALA A 75 -0.07 -8.17 -0.41
CA ALA A 75 1.20 -8.87 -0.55
C ALA A 75 1.21 -10.25 0.13
N THR A 76 0.49 -10.39 1.25
CA THR A 76 0.34 -11.68 1.92
C THR A 76 -0.57 -12.62 1.13
N ALA A 77 -1.70 -12.12 0.62
CA ALA A 77 -2.63 -12.91 -0.19
C ALA A 77 -1.98 -13.40 -1.49
N VAL A 78 -1.22 -12.53 -2.18
CA VAL A 78 -0.51 -12.88 -3.41
C VAL A 78 0.53 -13.97 -3.17
N ARG A 79 1.34 -13.86 -2.11
CA ARG A 79 2.32 -14.91 -1.74
C ARG A 79 1.66 -16.24 -1.42
N ALA A 80 0.61 -16.24 -0.60
CA ALA A 80 -0.11 -17.46 -0.23
C ALA A 80 -0.74 -18.15 -1.45
N ALA A 81 -1.25 -17.36 -2.40
CA ALA A 81 -1.83 -17.87 -3.64
C ALA A 81 -0.75 -18.43 -4.58
N GLY A 82 0.42 -17.80 -4.67
CA GLY A 82 1.58 -18.33 -5.40
C GLY A 82 2.10 -19.66 -4.83
N GLU A 83 2.21 -19.77 -3.50
CA GLU A 83 2.60 -21.02 -2.84
C GLU A 83 1.60 -22.15 -3.09
N SER A 84 0.30 -21.85 -2.98
CA SER A 84 -0.78 -22.81 -3.27
C SER A 84 -0.75 -23.28 -4.72
N PHE A 85 -0.46 -22.37 -5.64
CA PHE A 85 -0.35 -22.66 -7.05
C PHE A 85 0.84 -23.58 -7.35
N ALA A 86 2.04 -23.24 -6.86
CA ALA A 86 3.24 -24.04 -7.05
C ALA A 86 3.10 -25.46 -6.49
N GLN A 87 2.45 -25.59 -5.32
CA GLN A 87 2.15 -26.90 -4.73
C GLN A 87 1.16 -27.70 -5.58
N GLY A 88 0.12 -27.06 -6.12
CA GLY A 88 -0.85 -27.69 -7.00
C GLY A 88 -0.23 -28.18 -8.31
N GLU A 89 0.64 -27.36 -8.91
CA GLU A 89 1.37 -27.72 -10.13
C GLU A 89 2.33 -28.88 -9.89
N GLN A 90 3.09 -28.86 -8.79
CA GLN A 90 4.01 -29.94 -8.43
C GLN A 90 3.29 -31.27 -8.20
N GLN A 91 2.11 -31.23 -7.55
CA GLN A 91 1.29 -32.44 -7.36
C GLN A 91 0.69 -32.95 -8.66
N ASN A 92 0.30 -32.06 -9.57
CA ASN A 92 -0.25 -32.46 -10.86
C ASN A 92 0.85 -33.00 -11.79
N THR A 93 2.02 -32.37 -11.85
CA THR A 93 3.16 -32.93 -12.59
C THR A 93 3.64 -34.26 -12.02
N ALA A 94 3.68 -34.43 -10.70
CA ALA A 94 4.04 -35.72 -10.07
C ALA A 94 3.04 -36.86 -10.32
N ARG A 95 1.79 -36.55 -10.70
CA ARG A 95 0.76 -37.55 -11.01
C ARG A 95 0.73 -37.98 -12.47
N TRP A 96 1.28 -37.16 -13.36
CA TRP A 96 1.22 -37.36 -14.81
C TRP A 96 2.61 -37.53 -15.45
N GLY A 97 3.67 -37.44 -14.64
CA GLY A 97 5.05 -37.79 -15.00
C GLY A 97 5.44 -39.20 -14.58
#